data_AF-A0A7W0TXC5-F1
#
_entry.id   AF-A0A7W0TXC5-F1
#
_cell.length_a   1.000
_cell.length_b   1.000
_cell.length_c   1.000
_cell.angle_alpha   90.00
_cell.angle_beta   90.00
_cell.angle_gamma   90.00
#
_symmetry.space_group_name_H-M   'P 1'
#
loop_
_entity.id
_entity.type
_entity.pdbx_description
1 polymer ?
#
loop_
_entity_poly.entity_id
_entity_poly.type
_entity_poly.pdbx_seq_one_letter_code
_entity_poly.pdbx_strand_id
1 'polypeptide(L)'
;VWTLARGGIVVLALAISIIGLPWAANRSVRWMFASQAAVLSGVRGKTALDGSATAVRGRWWQAAANGAVLAFLGAAPGVVVALLLLILARFPVDAANSVASLVYALAQPFAIVGLTLLYLRWRGQPVVVATPPGGMVRWTPFAGRWKKLVGPNEVAPT
;
A
#
# COMPACT_ATOMS: atom_id res chain seq x y z
N VAL A 1 32.26 -4.16 35.79
CA VAL A 1 30.97 -4.87 35.59
C VAL A 1 29.98 -4.04 34.76
N TRP A 2 29.66 -2.80 35.14
CA TRP A 2 28.71 -1.93 34.42
C TRP A 2 29.10 -1.57 32.96
N THR A 3 30.39 -1.35 32.71
CA THR A 3 30.92 -1.09 31.35
C THR A 3 30.82 -2.31 30.44
N LEU A 4 31.11 -3.49 30.97
CA LEU A 4 30.96 -4.77 30.28
C LEU A 4 29.49 -5.07 29.96
N ALA A 5 28.59 -4.81 30.90
CA ALA A 5 27.15 -4.97 30.69
C ALA A 5 26.62 -4.05 29.57
N ARG A 6 27.04 -2.77 29.56
CA ARG A 6 26.69 -1.82 28.49
C ARG A 6 27.20 -2.26 27.13
N GLY A 7 28.46 -2.69 27.04
CA GLY A 7 29.03 -3.20 25.80
C GLY A 7 28.28 -4.43 25.28
N GLY A 8 27.95 -5.37 26.17
CA GLY A 8 27.15 -6.56 25.83
C GLY A 8 25.76 -6.22 25.28
N ILE A 9 25.06 -5.25 25.89
CA ILE A 9 23.74 -4.79 25.41
C ILE A 9 23.85 -4.16 24.01
N VAL A 10 24.87 -3.33 23.77
CA VAL A 10 25.11 -2.72 22.46
C VAL A 10 25.37 -3.79 21.40
N VAL A 11 26.26 -4.74 21.67
CA VAL A 11 26.56 -5.85 20.75
C VAL A 11 25.32 -6.70 20.47
N LEU A 12 24.52 -7.02 21.50
CA LEU A 12 23.27 -7.76 21.34
C LEU A 12 22.27 -6.99 20.46
N ALA A 13 22.11 -5.69 20.69
CA ALA A 13 21.22 -4.84 19.90
C ALA A 13 21.68 -4.74 18.44
N LEU A 14 23.00 -4.64 18.19
CA LEU A 14 23.55 -4.69 16.84
C LEU A 14 23.31 -6.06 16.19
N ALA A 15 23.55 -7.17 16.90
CA ALA A 15 23.32 -8.52 16.37
C ALA A 15 21.84 -8.75 16.00
N ILE A 16 20.92 -8.33 16.87
CA ILE A 16 19.48 -8.35 16.61
C ILE A 16 19.15 -7.47 15.40
N SER A 17 19.79 -6.31 15.23
CA SER A 17 19.51 -5.42 14.10
C SER A 17 20.06 -5.94 12.77
N ILE A 18 21.27 -6.50 12.77
CA ILE A 18 21.93 -7.08 11.57
C ILE A 18 21.09 -8.21 10.99
N ILE A 19 20.43 -9.02 11.83
CA ILE A 19 19.58 -10.13 11.39
C ILE A 19 18.11 -9.69 11.26
N GLY A 20 17.64 -8.91 12.22
CA GLY A 20 16.25 -8.49 12.35
C GLY A 20 15.82 -7.49 11.29
N LEU A 21 16.67 -6.53 10.90
CA LEU A 21 16.34 -5.56 9.85
C LEU A 21 16.17 -6.24 8.48
N PRO A 22 17.10 -7.10 8.00
CA PRO A 22 16.89 -7.83 6.75
C PRO A 22 15.65 -8.73 6.79
N TRP A 23 15.40 -9.39 7.93
CA TRP A 23 14.22 -10.25 8.08
C TRP A 23 12.92 -9.44 8.04
N ALA A 24 12.87 -8.31 8.74
CA ALA A 24 11.74 -7.40 8.74
C ALA A 24 11.49 -6.79 7.35
N ALA A 25 12.55 -6.41 6.63
CA ALA A 25 12.47 -5.91 5.27
C ALA A 25 11.90 -6.97 4.32
N ASN A 26 12.42 -8.20 4.35
CA ASN A 26 11.90 -9.30 3.57
C ASN A 26 10.41 -9.58 3.90
N ARG A 27 10.01 -9.53 5.17
CA ARG A 27 8.61 -9.73 5.54
C ARG A 27 7.71 -8.59 5.06
N SER A 28 8.17 -7.35 5.17
CA SER A 28 7.47 -6.16 4.69
C SER A 28 7.24 -6.23 3.18
N VAL A 29 8.26 -6.62 2.42
CA VAL A 29 8.17 -6.80 0.96
C VAL A 29 7.17 -7.89 0.58
N ARG A 30 7.16 -9.02 1.31
CA ARG A 30 6.17 -10.09 1.09
C ARG A 30 4.74 -9.63 1.35
N TRP A 31 4.54 -8.63 2.20
CA TRP A 31 3.23 -8.10 2.58
C TRP A 31 2.88 -6.76 1.92
N MET A 32 3.78 -6.20 1.11
CA MET A 32 3.61 -4.89 0.50
C MET A 32 2.39 -4.82 -0.43
N PHE A 33 2.00 -5.94 -1.02
CA PHE A 33 0.82 -6.02 -1.90
C PHE A 33 -0.43 -6.57 -1.21
N ALA A 34 -0.48 -6.59 0.12
CA ALA A 34 -1.60 -7.18 0.85
C ALA A 34 -2.93 -6.48 0.54
N SER A 35 -2.93 -5.15 0.43
CA SER A 35 -4.13 -4.37 0.09
C SER A 35 -4.57 -4.64 -1.36
N GLN A 36 -3.65 -4.68 -2.31
CA GLN A 36 -3.92 -5.01 -3.72
C GLN A 36 -4.44 -6.44 -3.85
N ALA A 37 -3.82 -7.41 -3.17
CA ALA A 37 -4.28 -8.79 -3.15
C ALA A 37 -5.69 -8.91 -2.59
N ALA A 38 -6.02 -8.17 -1.53
CA ALA A 38 -7.34 -8.19 -0.92
C ALA A 38 -8.41 -7.56 -1.81
N VAL A 39 -8.12 -6.39 -2.39
CA VAL A 39 -9.07 -5.66 -3.26
C VAL A 39 -9.27 -6.38 -4.59
N LEU A 40 -8.18 -6.80 -5.26
CA LEU A 40 -8.25 -7.39 -6.60
C LEU A 40 -8.68 -8.86 -6.62
N SER A 41 -8.43 -9.60 -5.55
CA SER A 41 -8.77 -11.04 -5.48
C SER A 41 -9.99 -11.31 -4.61
N GLY A 42 -10.59 -10.29 -3.98
CA GLY A 42 -11.76 -10.43 -3.11
C GLY A 42 -11.54 -11.24 -1.83
N VAL A 43 -10.29 -11.58 -1.48
CA VAL A 43 -9.93 -12.35 -0.28
C VAL A 43 -9.45 -11.43 0.85
N ARG A 44 -9.49 -11.89 2.10
CA ARG A 44 -9.09 -11.08 3.26
C ARG A 44 -8.14 -11.84 4.19
N GLY A 45 -7.50 -11.10 5.10
CA GLY A 45 -6.67 -11.66 6.16
C GLY A 45 -5.46 -12.43 5.65
N LYS A 46 -5.22 -13.63 6.22
CA LYS A 46 -4.04 -14.45 5.92
C LYS A 46 -3.94 -14.84 4.44
N THR A 47 -5.06 -15.16 3.80
CA THR A 47 -5.10 -15.56 2.39
C THR A 47 -4.65 -14.42 1.45
N ALA A 48 -4.96 -13.16 1.79
CA ALA A 48 -4.47 -12.01 1.04
C ALA A 48 -2.96 -11.81 1.21
N LEU A 49 -2.43 -12.01 2.43
CA LEU A 49 -1.00 -11.95 2.71
C LEU A 49 -0.22 -13.06 1.99
N ASP A 50 -0.77 -14.27 1.94
CA ASP A 50 -0.16 -15.39 1.20
C ASP A 50 -0.21 -15.15 -0.31
N GLY A 51 -1.30 -14.57 -0.82
CA GLY A 51 -1.42 -14.11 -2.21
C GLY A 51 -0.42 -13.01 -2.59
N SER A 52 -0.11 -12.10 -1.66
CA SER A 52 0.96 -11.10 -1.84
C SER A 52 2.34 -11.76 -1.81
N ALA A 53 2.58 -12.66 -0.86
CA ALA A 53 3.86 -13.32 -0.68
C ALA A 53 4.23 -14.25 -1.85
N THR A 54 3.24 -14.86 -2.49
CA THR A 54 3.42 -15.69 -3.69
C THR A 54 3.81 -14.86 -4.90
N ALA A 55 3.21 -13.67 -5.09
CA ALA A 55 3.55 -12.76 -6.19
C ALA A 55 5.02 -12.27 -6.16
N VAL A 56 5.64 -12.25 -4.97
CA VAL A 56 7.01 -11.76 -4.77
C VAL A 56 8.03 -12.90 -4.61
N ARG A 57 7.57 -14.16 -4.59
CA ARG A 57 8.41 -15.33 -4.31
C ARG A 57 9.52 -15.48 -5.36
N GLY A 58 10.75 -15.66 -4.88
CA GLY A 58 11.95 -15.81 -5.75
C GLY A 58 12.50 -14.50 -6.32
N ARG A 59 11.85 -13.35 -6.05
CA ARG A 59 12.22 -12.04 -6.63
C ARG A 59 12.19 -10.91 -5.60
N TRP A 60 12.34 -11.24 -4.32
CA TRP A 60 12.10 -10.30 -3.21
C TRP A 60 12.98 -9.05 -3.28
N TRP A 61 14.23 -9.15 -3.75
CA TRP A 61 15.10 -8.00 -3.97
C TRP A 61 14.59 -7.06 -5.05
N GLN A 62 14.10 -7.59 -6.17
CA GLN A 62 13.48 -6.78 -7.23
C GLN A 62 12.20 -6.11 -6.71
N ALA A 63 11.48 -6.78 -5.80
CA ALA A 63 10.32 -6.20 -5.16
C ALA A 63 10.62 -5.11 -4.16
N ALA A 64 11.66 -5.30 -3.35
CA ALA A 64 12.18 -4.28 -2.48
C ALA A 64 12.61 -3.05 -3.27
N ALA A 65 13.38 -3.24 -4.35
CA ALA A 65 13.88 -2.14 -5.19
C ALA A 65 12.74 -1.37 -5.87
N ASN A 66 11.82 -2.06 -6.55
CA ASN A 66 10.69 -1.40 -7.22
C ASN A 66 9.75 -0.73 -6.22
N GLY A 67 9.48 -1.38 -5.07
CA GLY A 67 8.69 -0.81 -3.99
C GLY A 67 9.33 0.45 -3.42
N ALA A 68 10.66 0.43 -3.20
CA ALA A 68 11.41 1.58 -2.72
C ALA A 68 11.40 2.73 -3.73
N VAL A 69 11.57 2.45 -5.03
CA VAL A 69 11.47 3.47 -6.08
C VAL A 69 10.09 4.09 -6.13
N LEU A 70 9.02 3.29 -6.06
CA LEU A 70 7.64 3.80 -6.07
C LEU A 70 7.31 4.61 -4.81
N ALA A 71 7.76 4.16 -3.63
CA ALA A 71 7.63 4.89 -2.39
C ALA A 71 8.40 6.22 -2.44
N PHE A 72 9.62 6.20 -2.98
CA PHE A 72 10.41 7.40 -3.19
C PHE A 72 9.73 8.37 -4.16
N LEU A 73 9.24 7.91 -5.30
CA LEU A 73 8.51 8.75 -6.26
C LEU A 73 7.21 9.33 -5.67
N GLY A 74 6.53 8.59 -4.79
CA GLY A 74 5.33 9.07 -4.10
C GLY A 74 5.60 10.08 -2.98
N ALA A 75 6.80 10.08 -2.39
CA ALA A 75 7.14 10.92 -1.24
C ALA A 75 8.07 12.09 -1.59
N ALA A 76 9.03 11.88 -2.47
CA ALA A 76 10.08 12.84 -2.82
C ALA A 76 9.54 14.17 -3.33
N PRO A 77 8.48 14.24 -4.18
CA PRO A 77 7.99 15.52 -4.70
C PRO A 77 7.61 16.50 -3.58
N GLY A 78 6.93 16.03 -2.53
CA GLY A 78 6.55 16.88 -1.39
C GLY A 78 7.77 17.44 -0.68
N VAL A 79 8.75 16.60 -0.35
CA VAL A 79 10.00 17.01 0.32
C VAL A 79 10.80 17.98 -0.54
N VAL A 80 10.95 17.69 -1.84
CA VAL A 80 11.67 18.56 -2.78
C VAL A 80 11.00 19.93 -2.86
N VAL A 81 9.67 19.97 -3.01
CA VAL A 81 8.92 21.24 -3.05
C VAL A 81 9.07 22.02 -1.75
N ALA A 82 8.94 21.38 -0.59
CA ALA A 82 9.15 22.04 0.70
C ALA A 82 10.56 22.64 0.82
N LEU A 83 11.61 21.88 0.49
CA LEU A 83 12.98 22.35 0.55
C LEU A 83 13.22 23.54 -0.39
N LEU A 84 12.66 23.50 -1.60
CA LEU A 84 12.74 24.61 -2.55
C LEU A 84 12.05 25.87 -2.02
N LEU A 85 10.85 25.74 -1.43
CA LEU A 85 10.13 26.87 -0.84
C LEU A 85 10.88 27.48 0.36
N LEU A 86 11.48 26.64 1.20
CA LEU A 86 12.22 27.10 2.38
C LEU A 86 13.55 27.77 2.01
N ILE A 87 14.31 27.17 1.10
CA ILE A 87 15.67 27.61 0.79
C ILE A 87 15.65 28.78 -0.19
N LEU A 88 14.87 28.65 -1.26
CA LEU A 88 14.87 29.59 -2.39
C LEU A 88 13.86 30.72 -2.16
N ALA A 89 12.62 30.38 -1.81
CA ALA A 89 11.55 31.36 -1.65
C ALA A 89 11.45 31.94 -0.23
N ARG A 90 12.19 31.38 0.75
CA ARG A 90 12.19 31.80 2.17
C ARG A 90 10.79 31.83 2.80
N PHE A 91 9.91 30.91 2.39
CA PHE A 91 8.58 30.81 2.97
C PHE A 91 8.65 30.42 4.45
N PRO A 92 7.66 30.83 5.27
CA PRO A 92 7.54 30.30 6.62
C PRO A 92 7.31 28.79 6.57
N VAL A 93 7.84 28.09 7.57
CA VAL A 93 7.84 26.61 7.62
C VAL A 93 6.44 26.04 7.52
N ASP A 94 5.45 26.69 8.14
CA ASP A 94 4.06 26.24 8.12
C ASP A 94 3.47 26.27 6.70
N ALA A 95 3.69 27.35 5.95
CA ALA A 95 3.21 27.46 4.57
C ALA A 95 3.89 26.46 3.64
N ALA A 96 5.22 26.27 3.77
CA ALA A 96 5.96 25.27 3.02
C ALA A 96 5.44 23.85 3.30
N ASN A 97 5.15 23.53 4.56
CA ASN A 97 4.61 22.22 4.97
C ASN A 97 3.19 21.98 4.44
N SER A 98 2.32 23.00 4.44
CA SER A 98 0.99 22.90 3.84
C SER A 98 1.06 22.59 2.35
N VAL A 99 1.93 23.27 1.60
CA VAL A 99 2.12 23.00 0.17
C VAL A 99 2.72 21.61 -0.05
N ALA A 100 3.74 21.23 0.72
CA ALA A 100 4.31 19.88 0.67
C ALA A 100 3.26 18.80 0.88
N SER A 101 2.37 19.00 1.86
CA SER A 101 1.30 18.05 2.18
C SER A 101 0.32 17.89 1.02
N LEU A 102 -0.03 19.00 0.34
CA LEU A 102 -0.87 18.96 -0.85
C LEU A 102 -0.20 18.21 -2.01
N VAL A 103 1.08 18.52 -2.28
CA VAL A 103 1.86 17.84 -3.31
C VAL A 103 1.98 16.35 -3.01
N TYR A 104 2.25 15.99 -1.75
CA TYR A 104 2.30 14.60 -1.31
C TYR A 104 0.95 13.90 -1.51
N ALA A 105 -0.15 14.51 -1.08
CA ALA A 105 -1.50 13.95 -1.25
C ALA A 105 -1.84 13.70 -2.72
N LEU A 106 -1.40 14.58 -3.63
CA LEU A 106 -1.58 14.41 -5.08
C LEU A 106 -0.64 13.37 -5.70
N ALA A 107 0.58 13.22 -5.18
CA ALA A 107 1.54 12.24 -5.68
C ALA A 107 1.19 10.80 -5.26
N GLN A 108 0.59 10.61 -4.07
CA GLN A 108 0.28 9.29 -3.51
C GLN A 108 -0.56 8.38 -4.43
N PRO A 109 -1.65 8.84 -5.07
CA PRO A 109 -2.42 8.03 -6.03
C PRO A 109 -1.57 7.42 -7.14
N PHE A 110 -0.58 8.15 -7.67
CA PHE A 110 0.30 7.64 -8.74
C PHE A 110 1.20 6.50 -8.24
N ALA A 111 1.72 6.61 -7.02
CA ALA A 111 2.50 5.53 -6.40
C ALA A 111 1.64 4.28 -6.16
N ILE A 112 0.39 4.47 -5.71
CA ILE A 112 -0.57 3.37 -5.51
C ILE A 112 -0.91 2.67 -6.84
N VAL A 113 -1.15 3.43 -7.91
CA VAL A 113 -1.37 2.88 -9.26
C VAL A 113 -0.14 2.11 -9.73
N GLY A 114 1.07 2.66 -9.57
CA GLY A 114 2.32 2.00 -9.92
C GLY A 114 2.52 0.67 -9.18
N LEU A 115 2.26 0.63 -7.86
CA LEU A 115 2.30 -0.60 -7.07
C LEU A 115 1.26 -1.62 -7.55
N THR A 116 0.08 -1.16 -7.94
CA THR A 116 -1.00 -2.02 -8.44
C THR A 116 -0.63 -2.65 -9.79
N LEU A 117 -0.09 -1.86 -10.72
CA LEU A 117 0.40 -2.36 -12.01
C LEU A 117 1.56 -3.34 -11.84
N LEU A 118 2.48 -3.05 -10.91
CA LEU A 118 3.58 -3.93 -10.57
C LEU A 118 3.07 -5.29 -10.04
N TYR A 119 2.08 -5.27 -9.16
CA TYR A 119 1.43 -6.47 -8.65
C TYR A 119 0.78 -7.31 -9.76
N LEU A 120 0.00 -6.68 -10.63
CA LEU A 120 -0.65 -7.34 -11.76
C LEU A 120 0.37 -7.98 -12.71
N ARG A 121 1.46 -7.25 -13.00
CA ARG A 121 2.57 -7.74 -13.84
C ARG A 121 3.20 -9.01 -13.28
N TRP A 122 3.45 -9.08 -11.97
CA TRP A 122 4.05 -10.28 -11.35
C TRP A 122 3.07 -11.43 -11.16
N ARG A 123 1.78 -11.16 -11.14
CA ARG A 123 0.75 -12.21 -11.24
C ARG A 123 0.51 -12.70 -12.67
N GLY A 124 1.15 -12.11 -13.67
CA GLY A 124 0.93 -12.46 -15.08
C GLY A 124 -0.47 -12.09 -15.58
N GLN A 125 -1.15 -11.15 -14.91
CA GLN A 125 -2.48 -10.70 -15.34
C GLN A 125 -2.35 -9.55 -16.35
N PRO A 126 -3.02 -9.63 -17.51
CA PRO A 126 -3.01 -8.54 -18.49
C PRO A 126 -3.68 -7.30 -17.90
N VAL A 127 -3.07 -6.14 -18.09
CA VAL A 127 -3.67 -4.85 -17.76
C VAL A 127 -4.74 -4.59 -18.82
N VAL A 128 -5.99 -4.91 -18.49
CA VAL A 128 -7.13 -4.59 -19.36
C VAL A 128 -7.36 -3.09 -19.26
N VAL A 129 -6.85 -2.34 -20.24
CA VAL A 129 -7.28 -0.96 -20.45
C VAL A 129 -8.75 -1.03 -20.79
N ALA A 130 -9.61 -0.43 -19.96
CA ALA A 130 -11.02 -0.32 -20.29
C ALA A 130 -11.13 0.55 -21.55
N THR A 131 -11.26 -0.08 -22.72
CA THR A 131 -11.73 0.62 -23.90
C THR A 131 -13.10 1.18 -23.54
N PRO A 132 -13.31 2.51 -23.61
CA PRO A 132 -14.65 3.07 -23.40
C PRO A 132 -15.59 2.30 -24.31
N PRO A 133 -16.70 1.73 -23.79
CA PRO A 133 -17.63 1.07 -24.67
C PRO A 133 -18.15 2.14 -25.62
N GLY A 134 -17.81 2.04 -26.90
CA GLY A 134 -18.44 2.81 -27.98
C GLY A 134 -19.92 2.47 -28.17
N GLY A 135 -20.54 1.81 -27.19
CA GLY A 135 -21.95 1.52 -27.09
C GLY A 135 -22.57 2.41 -26.01
N MET A 136 -23.50 3.25 -26.45
CA MET A 136 -24.40 4.08 -25.65
C MET A 136 -24.69 3.45 -24.28
N VAL A 137 -24.22 4.08 -23.20
CA VAL A 137 -24.47 3.63 -21.82
C VAL A 137 -25.96 3.69 -21.56
N ARG A 138 -26.64 2.53 -21.71
CA ARG A 138 -28.05 2.39 -21.33
C ARG A 138 -28.13 2.33 -19.82
N TRP A 139 -28.29 3.49 -19.20
CA TRP A 139 -28.61 3.64 -17.79
C TRP A 139 -29.88 2.84 -17.46
N THR A 140 -29.76 1.80 -16.63
CA THR A 140 -30.90 1.19 -15.96
C THR A 140 -31.04 1.83 -14.57
N PRO A 141 -32.13 2.54 -14.26
CA PRO A 141 -32.30 3.17 -12.96
C PRO A 141 -32.38 2.12 -11.84
N PHE A 142 -31.76 2.44 -10.70
CA PHE A 142 -31.62 1.60 -9.50
C PHE A 142 -32.95 1.31 -8.75
N ALA A 143 -34.09 1.74 -9.30
CA ALA A 143 -35.39 1.57 -8.68
C ALA A 143 -35.92 0.15 -8.92
N GLY A 144 -35.65 -0.78 -7.99
CA GLY A 144 -36.34 -2.06 -8.03
C GLY A 144 -35.82 -3.20 -7.17
N ARG A 145 -34.73 -3.03 -6.40
CA ARG A 145 -34.16 -4.13 -5.60
C ARG A 145 -34.37 -3.98 -4.09
N TRP A 146 -35.60 -3.73 -3.67
CA TRP A 146 -36.03 -3.98 -2.29
C TRP A 146 -36.84 -5.29 -2.26
N LYS A 147 -36.16 -6.43 -2.21
CA LYS A 147 -36.81 -7.70 -1.88
C LYS A 147 -36.79 -7.90 -0.36
N LYS A 148 -37.97 -7.70 0.22
CA LYS A 148 -38.54 -8.22 1.47
C LYS A 148 -37.56 -8.84 2.48
N LEU A 149 -37.36 -8.12 3.57
CA LEU A 149 -36.96 -8.68 4.86
C LEU A 149 -38.06 -9.69 5.29
N VAL A 150 -37.69 -10.96 5.36
CA VAL A 150 -38.51 -12.03 5.94
C VAL A 150 -38.72 -11.68 7.42
N GLY A 151 -39.97 -11.43 7.80
CA GLY A 151 -40.35 -11.07 9.17
C GLY A 151 -40.26 -12.30 10.10
N PRO A 152 -39.85 -12.12 11.37
CA PRO A 152 -39.94 -13.15 12.37
C PRO A 152 -41.34 -13.11 12.98
N ASN A 153 -42.20 -14.09 12.67
CA ASN A 153 -43.40 -14.40 13.46
C ASN A 153 -43.93 -15.77 13.03
N GLU A 154 -43.55 -16.80 13.76
CA GLU A 154 -44.36 -18.01 13.97
C GLU A 154 -43.78 -18.74 15.19
N VAL A 155 -44.12 -18.24 16.38
CA VAL A 155 -44.10 -19.04 17.61
C VAL A 155 -45.50 -19.62 17.72
N ALA A 156 -45.66 -20.91 17.41
CA ALA A 156 -46.88 -21.64 17.66
C ALA A 156 -46.81 -22.30 19.06
N PRO A 157 -47.88 -22.21 19.88
CA PRO A 157 -47.96 -22.90 21.16
C PRO A 157 -48.52 -24.32 20.98
N THR A 158 -47.86 -25.31 21.58
CA THR A 158 -48.45 -26.55 22.10
C THR A 158 -47.65 -27.02 23.28
#